data_AF-A0A957W0J7-F1
#
_entry.id   AF-A0A957W0J7-F1
#
_cell.length_a   1.000
_cell.length_b   1.000
_cell.length_c   1.000
_cell.angle_alpha   90.00
_cell.angle_beta   90.00
_cell.angle_gamma   90.00
#
_symmetry.space_group_name_H-M   'P 1'
#
loop_
_entity.id
_entity.type
_entity.pdbx_description
1 polymer ?
#
loop_
_entity_poly.entity_id
_entity_poly.type
_entity_poly.pdbx_seq_one_letter_code
_entity_poly.pdbx_strand_id
1 'polypeptide(L)' 'MNGIKEDKNRFGQLVETLSDGWEIEQPVLLGSMWTDNAYHFVLRKRAEDKTKLLSLRPSPELLVFLSENNINIKAI' A
#
# COMPACT_ATOMS: atom_id res chain seq x y z
N MET A 1 -14.70 -12.20 12.91
CA MET A 1 -13.22 -12.33 12.74
C MET A 1 -12.84 -12.33 11.25
N ASN A 2 -13.16 -11.27 10.50
CA ASN A 2 -12.95 -11.23 9.03
C ASN A 2 -11.86 -10.26 8.53
N GLY A 3 -11.43 -9.28 9.34
CA GLY A 3 -10.47 -8.25 8.88
C GLY A 3 -9.06 -8.77 8.58
N ILE A 4 -8.52 -9.66 9.42
CA ILE A 4 -7.11 -10.11 9.32
C ILE A 4 -6.84 -10.92 8.04
N LYS A 5 -7.82 -11.68 7.53
CA LYS A 5 -7.67 -12.46 6.30
C LYS A 5 -7.72 -11.57 5.05
N GLU A 6 -8.53 -10.51 5.09
CA GLU A 6 -8.67 -9.58 3.97
C GLU A 6 -7.41 -8.73 3.80
N ASP A 7 -6.82 -8.22 4.90
CA ASP A 7 -5.61 -7.41 4.85
C ASP A 7 -4.37 -8.20 4.40
N LYS A 8 -4.21 -9.47 4.82
CA LYS A 8 -3.14 -10.35 4.31
C LYS A 8 -3.23 -10.57 2.80
N ASN A 9 -4.45 -10.73 2.28
CA ASN A 9 -4.68 -10.86 0.84
C ASN A 9 -4.32 -9.57 0.11
N ARG A 10 -4.67 -8.39 0.65
CA ARG A 10 -4.31 -7.10 0.05
C ARG A 10 -2.81 -6.83 0.06
N PHE A 11 -2.08 -7.22 1.09
CA PHE A 11 -0.62 -7.12 1.10
C PHE A 11 0.01 -8.01 0.03
N GLY A 12 -0.48 -9.25 -0.12
CA GLY A 12 -0.08 -10.11 -1.24
C GLY A 12 -0.32 -9.45 -2.60
N GLN A 13 -1.49 -8.84 -2.79
CA GLN A 13 -1.80 -8.09 -4.02
C GLN A 13 -0.87 -6.91 -4.26
N LEU A 14 -0.42 -6.20 -3.23
CA LEU A 14 0.57 -5.12 -3.37
C LEU A 14 1.88 -5.68 -3.93
N VAL A 15 2.40 -6.75 -3.30
CA VAL A 15 3.68 -7.38 -3.71
C VAL A 15 3.58 -7.97 -5.12
N GLU A 16 2.48 -8.63 -5.45
CA GLU A 16 2.23 -9.15 -6.81
C GLU A 16 2.16 -8.02 -7.83
N THR A 17 1.41 -6.95 -7.54
CA THR A 17 1.28 -5.79 -8.43
C THR A 17 2.66 -5.15 -8.67
N LEU A 18 3.50 -5.02 -7.64
CA LEU A 18 4.87 -4.52 -7.79
C LEU A 18 5.75 -5.44 -8.67
N SER A 19 5.60 -6.75 -8.51
CA SER A 19 6.33 -7.75 -9.29
C SER A 19 5.96 -7.72 -10.77
N ASP A 20 4.72 -7.32 -11.09
CA ASP A 20 4.21 -7.09 -12.45
C ASP A 20 4.71 -5.78 -13.10
N GLY A 21 5.66 -5.10 -12.48
CA GLY A 21 6.30 -3.88 -12.99
C GLY A 21 5.50 -2.60 -12.72
N TRP A 22 4.60 -2.63 -11.73
CA TRP A 22 4.02 -1.40 -11.19
C TRP A 22 4.96 -0.76 -10.17
N GLU A 23 4.91 0.56 -10.08
CA GLU A 23 5.73 1.35 -9.17
C GLU A 23 4.85 2.08 -8.16
N ILE A 24 5.31 2.20 -6.92
CA ILE A 24 4.66 3.07 -5.92
C ILE A 24 4.99 4.53 -6.24
N GLU A 25 3.96 5.32 -6.50
CA GLU A 25 4.07 6.78 -6.52
C GLU A 25 4.13 7.29 -5.08
N GLN A 26 5.27 7.85 -4.71
CA GLN A 26 5.49 8.40 -3.37
C GLN A 26 5.02 9.85 -3.27
N PRO A 27 4.56 10.31 -2.09
CA PRO A 27 4.49 9.56 -0.82
C PRO A 27 3.26 8.65 -0.73
N VAL A 28 3.38 7.58 0.06
CA VAL A 28 2.22 6.80 0.52
C VAL A 28 1.45 7.63 1.55
N LEU A 29 0.13 7.70 1.42
CA LEU A 29 -0.68 8.53 2.31
C LEU A 29 -1.17 7.69 3.49
N LEU A 30 -0.99 8.18 4.71
CA LEU A 30 -1.50 7.55 5.93
C LEU A 30 -2.70 8.33 6.43
N GLY A 31 -3.88 7.69 6.42
CA GLY A 31 -5.06 8.27 7.02
C GLY A 31 -4.96 8.33 8.56
N SER A 32 -5.53 9.37 9.15
CA SER A 32 -5.58 9.52 10.60
C SER A 32 -6.37 8.39 11.30
N MET A 33 -6.12 8.19 12.59
CA MET A 33 -6.89 7.24 13.41
C MET A 33 -8.40 7.54 13.47
N TRP A 34 -8.80 8.78 13.15
CA TRP A 34 -10.18 9.24 13.19
C TRP A 34 -10.94 9.04 11.87
N THR A 35 -10.21 8.85 10.76
CA THR A 35 -10.79 8.78 9.41
C THR A 35 -10.77 7.36 8.87
N ASP A 36 -9.58 6.86 8.58
CA ASP A 36 -9.32 5.50 8.11
C ASP A 36 -7.85 5.24 8.41
N ASN A 37 -7.55 4.47 9.46
CA ASN A 37 -6.18 4.16 9.87
C ASN A 37 -5.56 3.16 8.87
N ALA A 38 -5.27 3.63 7.66
CA ALA A 38 -4.81 2.85 6.53
C ALA A 38 -3.77 3.60 5.71
N TYR A 39 -2.92 2.83 5.05
CA TYR A 39 -1.94 3.29 4.08
C TYR A 39 -2.57 3.21 2.69
N HIS A 40 -2.67 4.36 2.02
CA HIS A 40 -3.16 4.50 0.66
C HIS A 40 -1.98 4.61 -0.31
N PHE A 41 -1.87 3.60 -1.17
CA PHE A 41 -0.87 3.47 -2.22
C PHE A 41 -1.45 3.92 -3.55
N VAL A 42 -0.75 4.81 -4.22
CA VAL A 42 -0.94 5.10 -5.64
C VAL A 42 0.09 4.27 -6.40
N LEU A 43 -0.37 3.37 -7.26
CA LEU A 43 0.48 2.49 -8.07
C LEU A 43 0.38 2.95 -9.53
N ARG A 44 1.52 3.10 -10.20
CA ARG A 44 1.61 3.50 -11.61
C ARG A 44 2.32 2.43 -12.42
N LYS A 45 1.80 2.18 -13.62
CA LYS A 45 2.51 1.38 -14.65
C LYS A 45 2.79 2.27 -15.85
N ARG A 46 3.94 2.92 -15.83
CA ARG A 46 4.30 3.99 -16.78
C ARG A 46 4.26 3.55 -18.24
N ALA A 47 4.69 2.31 -18.52
CA ALA A 47 4.69 1.75 -19.86
C ALA A 47 3.28 1.62 -20.48
N GLU A 48 2.24 1.53 -19.64
CA GLU A 48 0.85 1.36 -20.06
C GLU A 48 -0.04 2.57 -19.74
N ASP A 49 0.52 3.62 -19.16
CA ASP A 49 -0.21 4.79 -18.63
C ASP A 49 -1.39 4.41 -17.69
N LYS A 50 -1.19 3.39 -16.86
CA LYS A 50 -2.21 2.90 -15.92
C LYS A 50 -1.95 3.34 -14.49
N THR A 51 -3.04 3.49 -13.75
CA THR A 51 -3.04 3.85 -12.33
C THR A 51 -3.95 2.93 -11.54
N LYS A 52 -3.52 2.53 -10.35
CA LYS A 52 -4.29 1.70 -9.42
C LYS A 52 -4.14 2.27 -8.02
N LEU A 53 -5.24 2.30 -7.27
CA LEU A 53 -5.25 2.69 -5.87
C LEU A 53 -5.41 1.44 -5.01
N LEU A 54 -4.61 1.31 -3.96
CA LEU A 54 -4.69 0.21 -3.01
C LEU A 54 -4.61 0.75 -1.60
N SER A 55 -5.52 0.33 -0.72
CA SER A 55 -5.54 0.75 0.69
C SER A 55 -5.40 -0.46 1.60
N LEU A 56 -4.43 -0.39 2.51
CA LEU A 56 -4.11 -1.46 3.44
C LEU A 56 -4.09 -0.93 4.86
N ARG A 57 -4.70 -1.67 5.80
CA ARG A 57 -4.53 -1.36 7.21
C ARG A 57 -3.12 -1.73 7.68
N PRO A 58 -2.63 -1.12 8.77
CA PRO A 58 -1.38 -1.53 9.39
C PRO A 58 -1.38 -3.03 9.70
N SER A 59 -0.39 -3.74 9.17
CA SER A 59 -0.07 -5.12 9.51
C SER A 59 1.45 -5.27 9.67
N PRO A 60 1.94 -6.27 10.43
CA PRO A 60 3.39 -6.42 10.67
C PRO A 60 4.21 -6.50 9.38
N GLU A 61 3.73 -7.28 8.41
CA GLU A 61 4.35 -7.45 7.09
C GLU A 61 4.39 -6.14 6.28
N LEU A 62 3.33 -5.32 6.36
CA LEU A 62 3.29 -4.03 5.70
C LEU A 62 4.26 -3.04 6.34
N LEU A 63 4.34 -3.00 7.66
CA LEU A 63 5.25 -2.10 8.37
C LEU A 63 6.72 -2.44 8.09
N VAL A 64 7.06 -3.74 8.06
CA VAL A 64 8.39 -4.21 7.64
C VAL A 64 8.68 -3.77 6.21
N PHE A 65 7.76 -4.03 5.28
CA PHE A 65 7.91 -3.63 3.87
C PHE A 65 8.18 -2.13 3.71
N LEU A 66 7.39 -1.28 4.38
CA LEU A 66 7.54 0.18 4.31
C LEU A 66 8.92 0.62 4.84
N SER A 67 9.39 0.00 5.92
CA SER A 67 10.69 0.30 6.54
C SER A 67 11.86 -0.15 5.66
N GLU A 68 11.84 -1.38 5.14
CA GLU A 68 12.93 -1.93 4.32
C GLU A 68 13.08 -1.21 2.98
N ASN A 69 11.96 -0.75 2.42
CA ASN A 69 11.94 -0.05 1.12
C ASN A 69 12.10 1.47 1.26
N ASN A 70 12.34 2.01 2.46
CA ASN A 70 12.48 3.44 2.73
C ASN A 70 11.34 4.28 2.11
N ILE A 71 10.10 3.80 2.21
CA ILE A 71 8.95 4.44 1.60
C ILE A 71 8.61 5.73 2.36
N ASN A 72 8.51 6.86 1.65
CA ASN A 72 8.05 8.11 2.24
C ASN A 72 6.55 8.02 2.55
N ILE A 73 6.19 8.30 3.81
CA ILE A 73 4.82 8.27 4.30
C ILE A 73 4.40 9.68 4.71
N LYS A 74 3.25 10.13 4.22
CA LYS A 74 2.66 11.44 4.57
C LYS A 74 1.30 11.24 5.22
N ALA A 75 1.13 11.74 6.44
CA ALA A 75 -0.17 11.75 7.11
C ALA A 75 -1.14 12.74 6.44
N ILE A 76 -2.40 12.35 6.30
CA ILE A 76 -3.49 13.15 5.71
C ILE A 76 -4.72 13.22 6.62
#